data_AF-A0A7W0GQL9-F1
#
_entry.id   AF-A0A7W0GQL9-F1
#
_cell.length_a   1.000
_cell.length_b   1.000
_cell.length_c   1.000
_cell.angle_alpha   90.00
_cell.angle_beta   90.00
_cell.angle_gamma   90.00
#
_symmetry.space_group_name_H-M   'P 1'
#
loop_
_entity.id
_entity.type
_entity.pdbx_description
1 polymer ?
#
loop_
_entity_poly.entity_id
_entity_poly.type
_entity_poly.pdbx_seq_one_letter_code
_entity_poly.pdbx_strand_id
1 'polypeptide(L)' 'MPKLSDGEIFWKITKGIPGIMPSREKLTEEERWHLVNFVRSLAKEKPKA' A
#
# COMPACT_ATOMS: atom_id res chain seq x y z
N MET A 1 -4.19 14.70 -5.68
CA MET A 1 -3.05 13.94 -5.13
C MET A 1 -2.50 13.07 -6.25
N PRO A 2 -1.18 13.03 -6.50
CA PRO A 2 -0.63 12.10 -7.46
C PRO A 2 -1.00 10.66 -7.04
N LYS A 3 -1.47 9.86 -7.99
CA LYS A 3 -1.71 8.44 -7.75
C LYS A 3 -0.34 7.79 -7.53
N LEU A 4 -0.07 7.34 -6.30
CA LEU A 4 1.09 6.48 -6.04
C LEU A 4 1.01 5.27 -6.98
N SER A 5 2.13 4.87 -7.57
CA SER A 5 2.29 3.62 -8.32
C SER A 5 2.22 2.42 -7.37
N ASP A 6 1.98 1.23 -7.92
CA ASP A 6 1.95 0.00 -7.11
C ASP A 6 3.29 -0.27 -6.44
N GLY A 7 4.40 0.01 -7.15
CA GLY A 7 5.75 -0.12 -6.61
C GLY A 7 6.03 0.82 -5.44
N GLU A 8 5.53 2.06 -5.48
CA GLU A 8 5.65 2.99 -4.36
C GLU A 8 4.84 2.53 -3.14
N ILE A 9 3.64 1.99 -3.35
CA ILE A 9 2.81 1.42 -2.27
C ILE A 9 3.54 0.21 -1.67
N PHE A 10 4.06 -0.69 -2.50
CA PHE A 10 4.82 -1.86 -2.07
C PHE A 10 6.06 -1.46 -1.25
N TRP A 11 6.82 -0.46 -1.71
CA TRP A 11 8.00 0.03 -1.01
C TRP A 11 7.65 0.59 0.36
N LYS A 12 6.59 1.39 0.46
CA LYS A 12 6.10 1.96 1.73
C LYS A 12 5.61 0.88 2.70
N ILE A 13 4.91 -0.14 2.22
CA ILE A 13 4.51 -1.29 3.06
C ILE A 13 5.76 -2.03 3.56
N THR A 14 6.72 -2.26 2.69
CA THR A 14 7.94 -3.04 2.99
C THR A 14 8.82 -2.30 4.00
N LYS A 15 9.17 -1.05 3.72
CA LYS A 15 10.12 -0.26 4.52
C LYS A 15 9.50 0.56 5.62
N GLY A 16 8.18 0.74 5.59
CA GLY A 16 7.50 1.68 6.46
C GLY A 16 7.80 3.12 6.09
N ILE A 17 7.28 4.04 6.89
CA ILE A 17 7.51 5.47 6.81
C ILE A 17 8.04 5.89 8.18
N PRO A 18 9.31 6.33 8.30
CA PRO A 18 9.90 6.68 9.59
C PRO A 18 9.00 7.61 10.40
N GLY A 19 8.71 7.23 11.65
CA GLY A 19 7.86 8.00 12.57
C GLY A 19 6.35 7.95 12.32
N ILE A 20 5.88 7.31 11.23
CA ILE A 20 4.44 7.25 10.88
C ILE A 20 3.95 5.80 10.76
N MET A 21 4.70 4.96 10.03
CA MET A 21 4.30 3.58 9.74
C MET A 21 5.52 2.65 9.96
N PRO A 22 5.40 1.60 10.79
CA PRO A 22 6.47 0.61 10.93
C PRO A 22 6.64 -0.23 9.66
N SER A 23 7.84 -0.77 9.44
CA SER A 23 8.10 -1.71 8.35
C SER A 23 7.35 -3.02 8.55
N ARG A 24 6.96 -3.67 7.45
CA ARG A 24 6.29 -4.99 7.44
C ARG A 24 7.17 -6.08 6.81
N GLU A 25 8.45 -6.11 7.17
CA GLU A 25 9.41 -7.11 6.67
C GLU A 25 9.11 -8.54 7.14
N LYS A 26 8.25 -8.71 8.16
CA LYS A 26 7.76 -10.01 8.64
C LYS A 26 6.78 -10.71 7.68
N LEU A 27 6.17 -9.95 6.77
CA LEU A 27 5.28 -10.51 5.76
C LEU A 27 6.11 -11.07 4.60
N THR A 28 5.63 -12.10 3.93
CA THR A 28 6.22 -12.55 2.68
C THR A 28 6.07 -11.48 1.59
N GLU A 29 6.83 -11.60 0.50
CA GLU A 29 6.67 -10.69 -0.64
C GLU A 29 5.25 -10.75 -1.24
N GLU A 30 4.70 -11.97 -1.37
CA GLU A 30 3.35 -12.19 -1.88
C GLU A 30 2.28 -11.53 -0.99
N GLU A 31 2.39 -11.69 0.33
CA GLU A 31 1.48 -11.04 1.29
C GLU A 31 1.54 -9.50 1.17
N ARG A 32 2.72 -8.93 0.93
CA ARG A 32 2.86 -7.48 0.70
C ARG A 32 2.21 -7.05 -0.61
N TRP A 33 2.28 -7.85 -1.67
CA TRP A 33 1.55 -7.60 -2.91
C TRP A 33 0.03 -7.72 -2.75
N HIS A 34 -0.46 -8.67 -1.94
CA HIS A 34 -1.87 -8.74 -1.58
C HIS A 34 -2.34 -7.46 -0.86
N LEU A 35 -1.52 -6.91 0.03
CA LEU A 35 -1.82 -5.62 0.68
C LEU A 35 -1.87 -4.46 -0.32
N VAL A 36 -1.00 -4.41 -1.32
CA VAL A 36 -1.09 -3.41 -2.40
C VAL A 36 -2.44 -3.50 -3.10
N ASN A 37 -2.87 -4.72 -3.47
CA ASN A 37 -4.16 -4.95 -4.13
C ASN A 37 -5.35 -4.55 -3.23
N PHE A 38 -5.27 -4.84 -1.93
CA PHE A 38 -6.27 -4.42 -0.96
C PHE A 38 -6.35 -2.89 -0.85
N VAL A 39 -5.22 -2.19 -0.69
CA VAL A 39 -5.21 -0.72 -0.65
C VAL A 39 -5.78 -0.12 -1.95
N ARG A 40 -5.53 -0.75 -3.09
CA ARG A 40 -6.12 -0.34 -4.38
C ARG A 40 -7.62 -0.53 -4.46
N SER A 41 -8.17 -1.60 -3.87
CA SER A 41 -9.62 -1.81 -3.85
C SER A 41 -10.32 -0.73 -3.01
N LEU A 42 -9.70 -0.28 -1.91
CA LEU A 42 -10.21 0.80 -1.06
C LEU A 42 -10.21 2.17 -1.76
N ALA A 43 -9.26 2.39 -2.67
CA ALA A 43 -9.18 3.65 -3.42
C ALA A 43 -10.32 3.83 -4.45
N LYS A 44 -11.18 2.81 -4.65
CA LYS A 44 -12.28 2.85 -5.64
C LYS A 44 -13.55 3.56 -5.17
N GLU A 45 -13.56 4.25 -4.04
CA GLU A 45 -14.76 4.99 -3.59
C GLU A 45 -14.64 6.52 -3.66
N LYS A 46 -15.22 7.07 -4.73
CA LYS A 46 -16.40 7.94 -4.56
C LYS A 46 -17.47 7.40 -5.51
N PRO A 47 -18.67 7.01 -5.03
CA PRO A 47 -19.83 6.95 -5.90
C PRO A 47 -19.94 8.30 -6.60
N LYS A 48 -20.04 8.31 -7.94
CA LYS A 48 -20.48 9.52 -8.64
C LYS A 48 -21.90 9.81 -8.15
N ALA A 49 -22.05 10.88 -7.36
CA ALA A 49 -23.34 11.52 -7.16
C ALA A 49 -23.82 12.12 -8.48
#